data_AF-A0A831WPQ9-F1
#
_entry.id   AF-A0A831WPQ9-F1
#
_cell.length_a   1.000
_cell.length_b   1.000
_cell.length_c   1.000
_cell.angle_alpha   90.00
_cell.angle_beta   90.00
_cell.angle_gamma   90.00
#
_symmetry.space_group_name_H-M   'P 1'
#
loop_
_entity.id
_entity.type
_entity.pdbx_description
1 polymer ?
#
loop_
_entity_poly.entity_id
_entity_poly.type
_entity_poly.pdbx_seq_one_letter_code
_entity_poly.pdbx_strand_id
1 'polypeptide(L)'
;MKSSDTESKSIAPQQEQVFQGIGASKGIASGPAFVFVKNIIEHNEEKLTPDSAEQEIQRFLSALQRSEKELTKIKQVTTRKLGKVYSELFNAQIMLLHDSCLTDTVCNRIRQELRNAAAIIEEEFEKYLAHFRNSADQVFQERAQDLIDIKNRIIRNLHNKKLQSKIPEGMIVVSTCLSPADIILFSRTNAKAFVTETGGVTSHIALICRSLNIPIIVGTSSITQKIKTGDEIIVDGSTGVAIVHPEETTTRTYMQQQAEESRLEADVCRLAEAPSMTRCGTPLHFYSNIDFKEEIPSIRSVGAEGVGLFRSENLFIDNTKPPQEDEQCTYYREMAETLHPDPLVIRLFDIGGDKLIYSSIREPNPNLGWRGIRILIDVPDILDSQLTAILKANTRNNIQVLLPMISSLDEIIHIRSALERHVGTLEASGISCSMPPVGAMIEIPAAVLIIEEITRVVDFISIGTNDLTQYTLAVDRNNEIVQDLFDKFHPAMIRQLHTIISTANRNNCKVTLCGDMGSDPLALPFLLGCGLREFSVVSADIPRLKTMARFLSIETSRELAEECLGLDSADKIKKRLKQFQTLHMPDTTPEA
;
A
#
# COMPACT_ATOMS: atom_id res chain seq x y z
N MET A 1 5.63 66.29 -30.89
CA MET A 1 4.84 65.58 -29.86
C MET A 1 3.66 64.91 -30.54
N LYS A 2 3.79 63.61 -30.83
CA LYS A 2 2.66 62.75 -31.21
C LYS A 2 2.77 61.53 -30.31
N SER A 3 1.80 61.39 -29.42
CA SER A 3 1.61 60.27 -28.51
C SER A 3 1.31 59.01 -29.31
N SER A 4 2.12 57.98 -29.10
CA SER A 4 1.87 56.62 -29.57
C SER A 4 0.99 55.92 -28.53
N ASP A 5 -0.29 55.78 -28.84
CA ASP A 5 -1.20 54.90 -28.11
C ASP A 5 -0.77 53.44 -28.35
N THR A 6 -0.21 52.83 -27.32
CA THR A 6 -0.04 51.38 -27.22
C THR A 6 -1.39 50.77 -26.89
N GLU A 7 -2.07 50.23 -27.90
CA GLU A 7 -3.23 49.35 -27.72
C GLU A 7 -2.84 48.12 -26.89
N SER A 8 -3.26 48.11 -25.63
CA SER A 8 -3.30 46.92 -24.79
C SER A 8 -4.36 45.98 -25.36
N LYS A 9 -3.93 44.90 -26.03
CA LYS A 9 -4.80 43.78 -26.40
C LYS A 9 -5.41 43.18 -25.12
N SER A 10 -6.68 43.48 -24.85
CA SER A 10 -7.47 42.79 -23.83
C SER A 10 -7.69 41.35 -24.27
N ILE A 11 -7.06 40.40 -23.57
CA ILE A 11 -7.28 38.97 -23.74
C ILE A 11 -8.70 38.69 -23.21
N ALA A 12 -9.60 38.18 -24.06
CA ALA A 12 -10.92 37.75 -23.63
C ALA A 12 -10.79 36.65 -22.55
N PRO A 13 -11.58 36.67 -21.47
CA PRO A 13 -11.52 35.64 -20.44
C PRO A 13 -11.86 34.28 -21.06
N GLN A 14 -10.92 33.33 -20.99
CA GLN A 14 -11.18 31.94 -21.38
C GLN A 14 -12.18 31.35 -20.38
N GLN A 15 -13.25 30.71 -20.89
CA GLN A 15 -14.28 30.08 -20.06
C GLN A 15 -13.69 28.91 -19.26
N GLU A 16 -14.15 28.75 -18.02
CA GLU A 16 -13.84 27.61 -17.16
C GLU A 16 -14.26 26.30 -17.83
N GLN A 17 -13.37 25.30 -17.80
CA GLN A 17 -13.62 23.99 -18.38
C GLN A 17 -13.34 22.91 -17.35
N VAL A 18 -14.34 22.05 -17.11
CA VAL A 18 -14.25 20.93 -16.18
C VAL A 18 -14.07 19.63 -16.95
N PHE A 19 -13.05 18.85 -16.55
CA PHE A 19 -12.75 17.54 -17.09
C PHE A 19 -12.91 16.50 -15.98
N GLN A 20 -13.77 15.52 -16.22
CA GLN A 20 -13.95 14.38 -15.33
C GLN A 20 -13.02 13.24 -15.77
N GLY A 21 -12.26 12.73 -14.83
CA GLY A 21 -11.51 11.48 -14.95
C GLY A 21 -11.72 10.64 -13.70
N ILE A 22 -10.73 9.81 -13.40
CA ILE A 22 -10.68 8.93 -12.24
C ILE A 22 -9.52 9.36 -11.35
N GLY A 23 -9.83 9.72 -10.10
CA GLY A 23 -8.84 10.04 -9.09
C GLY A 23 -8.02 8.81 -8.72
N ALA A 24 -6.72 8.84 -9.03
CA ALA A 24 -5.81 7.71 -8.78
C ALA A 24 -4.95 7.91 -7.53
N SER A 25 -4.62 9.16 -7.17
CA SER A 25 -3.91 9.53 -5.93
C SER A 25 -4.52 10.81 -5.37
N LYS A 26 -4.79 10.83 -4.07
CA LYS A 26 -5.49 11.92 -3.38
C LYS A 26 -4.67 13.21 -3.34
N GLY A 27 -5.38 14.31 -3.07
CA GLY A 27 -4.82 15.63 -2.82
C GLY A 27 -5.18 16.65 -3.89
N ILE A 28 -5.13 17.93 -3.51
CA ILE A 28 -5.45 19.06 -4.37
C ILE A 28 -4.16 19.77 -4.76
N ALA A 29 -4.01 20.06 -6.06
CA ALA A 29 -2.90 20.83 -6.59
C ALA A 29 -3.38 21.92 -7.53
N SER A 30 -2.72 23.08 -7.48
CA SER A 30 -2.97 24.20 -8.39
C SER A 30 -1.66 24.77 -8.92
N GLY A 31 -1.64 25.08 -10.22
CA GLY A 31 -0.50 25.66 -10.89
C GLY A 31 -0.66 25.72 -12.40
N PRO A 32 0.35 26.24 -13.11
CA PRO A 32 0.35 26.25 -14.56
C PRO A 32 0.52 24.83 -15.13
N ALA A 33 -0.22 24.54 -16.19
CA ALA A 33 -0.17 23.28 -16.91
C ALA A 33 1.08 23.21 -17.80
N PHE A 34 1.67 22.03 -17.88
CA PHE A 34 2.71 21.67 -18.82
C PHE A 34 2.22 20.51 -19.68
N VAL A 35 1.91 20.78 -20.95
CA VAL A 35 1.45 19.75 -21.88
C VAL A 35 2.66 18.96 -22.38
N PHE A 36 2.80 17.76 -21.84
CA PHE A 36 3.84 16.83 -22.24
C PHE A 36 3.34 15.94 -23.37
N VAL A 37 3.91 16.13 -24.56
CA VAL A 37 3.66 15.28 -25.71
C VAL A 37 4.86 14.39 -25.93
N LYS A 38 4.67 13.06 -25.84
CA LYS A 38 5.71 12.11 -26.22
C LYS A 38 5.97 12.23 -27.71
N ASN A 39 7.19 12.62 -28.08
CA ASN A 39 7.62 12.62 -29.47
C ASN A 39 7.69 11.18 -29.99
N ILE A 40 6.67 10.76 -30.74
CA ILE A 40 6.74 9.55 -31.56
C ILE A 40 7.71 9.85 -32.70
N ILE A 41 8.77 9.06 -32.81
CA ILE A 41 9.74 9.23 -33.90
C ILE A 41 9.24 8.42 -35.08
N GLU A 42 8.68 9.13 -36.06
CA GLU A 42 8.43 8.55 -37.38
C GLU A 42 9.78 8.19 -38.01
N HIS A 43 9.85 6.97 -38.52
CA HIS A 43 11.02 6.45 -39.23
C HIS A 43 10.56 6.02 -40.62
N ASN A 44 11.31 6.42 -41.64
CA ASN A 44 11.03 6.00 -43.01
C ASN A 44 11.55 4.58 -43.24
N GLU A 45 10.84 3.81 -44.06
CA GLU A 45 11.33 2.52 -44.54
C GLU A 45 12.44 2.75 -45.56
N GLU A 46 13.67 2.42 -45.19
CA GLU A 46 14.83 2.48 -46.07
C GLU A 46 15.34 1.06 -46.33
N LYS A 47 15.58 0.75 -47.61
CA LYS A 47 16.26 -0.49 -48.01
C LYS A 47 17.76 -0.31 -47.82
N LEU A 48 18.35 -1.20 -47.04
CA LEU A 48 19.77 -1.25 -46.74
C LEU A 48 20.52 -2.07 -47.81
N THR A 49 21.81 -1.79 -47.97
CA THR A 49 22.77 -2.70 -48.60
C THR A 49 23.35 -3.66 -47.55
N PRO A 50 23.90 -4.83 -47.94
CA PRO A 50 24.51 -5.78 -47.00
C PRO A 50 25.58 -5.17 -46.08
N ASP A 51 26.42 -4.26 -46.59
CA ASP A 51 27.45 -3.58 -45.79
C ASP A 51 26.85 -2.60 -44.78
N SER A 52 25.73 -1.95 -45.13
CA SER A 52 25.01 -1.05 -44.21
C SER A 52 24.18 -1.80 -43.17
N ALA A 53 23.83 -3.07 -43.42
CA ALA A 53 23.10 -3.90 -42.46
C ALA A 53 23.92 -4.17 -41.19
N GLU A 54 25.22 -4.44 -41.33
CA GLU A 54 26.08 -4.67 -40.16
C GLU A 54 26.31 -3.37 -39.35
N GLN A 55 26.41 -2.22 -40.03
CA GLN A 55 26.46 -0.91 -39.35
C GLN A 55 25.17 -0.62 -38.59
N GLU A 56 24.02 -0.99 -39.16
CA GLU A 56 22.71 -0.84 -38.54
C GLU A 56 22.56 -1.73 -37.31
N ILE A 57 23.09 -2.95 -37.33
CA ILE A 57 23.14 -3.86 -36.18
C ILE A 57 23.98 -3.24 -35.06
N GLN A 58 25.16 -2.69 -35.37
CA GLN A 58 25.97 -1.98 -34.36
C GLN A 58 25.24 -0.77 -33.79
N ARG A 59 24.47 -0.03 -34.61
CA ARG A 59 23.62 1.07 -34.17
C ARG A 59 22.54 0.59 -33.19
N PHE A 60 21.90 -0.53 -33.48
CA PHE A 60 20.91 -1.18 -32.62
C PHE A 60 21.50 -1.63 -31.27
N LEU A 61 22.62 -2.35 -31.29
CA LEU A 61 23.29 -2.79 -30.06
C LEU A 61 23.72 -1.60 -29.18
N SER A 62 24.20 -0.52 -29.79
CA SER A 62 24.51 0.72 -29.06
C SER A 62 23.26 1.36 -28.45
N ALA A 63 22.12 1.33 -29.16
CA ALA A 63 20.85 1.84 -28.64
C ALA A 63 20.31 1.00 -27.46
N LEU A 64 20.46 -0.32 -27.49
CA LEU A 64 20.15 -1.19 -26.34
C LEU A 64 21.00 -0.83 -25.11
N GLN A 65 22.32 -0.74 -25.27
CA GLN A 65 23.22 -0.35 -24.17
C GLN A 65 22.90 1.03 -23.58
N ARG A 66 22.49 1.99 -24.41
CA ARG A 66 22.07 3.31 -23.93
C ARG A 66 20.74 3.25 -23.17
N SER A 67 19.80 2.45 -23.67
CA SER A 67 18.50 2.23 -23.02
C SER A 67 18.68 1.58 -21.65
N GLU A 68 19.57 0.59 -21.54
CA GLU A 68 19.94 -0.05 -20.28
C GLU A 68 20.55 0.94 -19.28
N LYS A 69 21.52 1.76 -19.72
CA LYS A 69 22.13 2.78 -18.86
C LYS A 69 21.10 3.80 -18.33
N GLU A 70 20.15 4.20 -19.17
CA GLU A 70 19.06 5.08 -18.75
C GLU A 70 18.17 4.41 -17.70
N LEU A 71 17.70 3.18 -17.94
CA LEU A 71 16.86 2.43 -17.00
C LEU A 71 17.58 2.15 -15.69
N THR A 72 18.86 1.79 -15.73
CA THR A 72 19.69 1.57 -14.53
C THR A 72 19.78 2.85 -13.69
N LYS A 73 19.92 4.01 -14.33
CA LYS A 73 19.95 5.30 -13.63
C LYS A 73 18.59 5.62 -13.01
N ILE A 74 17.48 5.33 -13.69
CA ILE A 74 16.13 5.50 -13.16
C ILE A 74 15.91 4.57 -11.97
N LYS A 75 16.28 3.28 -12.10
CA LYS A 75 16.25 2.28 -11.02
C LYS A 75 16.95 2.80 -9.77
N GLN A 76 18.18 3.30 -9.89
CA GLN A 76 18.94 3.86 -8.76
C GLN A 76 18.25 5.05 -8.09
N VAL A 77 17.60 5.93 -8.87
CA VAL A 77 16.83 7.06 -8.33
C VAL A 77 15.60 6.56 -7.59
N THR A 78 14.88 5.60 -8.17
CA THR A 78 13.70 4.98 -7.56
C THR A 78 14.06 4.29 -6.25
N THR A 79 15.14 3.50 -6.21
CA THR A 79 15.59 2.82 -4.98
C THR A 79 15.86 3.82 -3.85
N ARG A 80 16.44 4.98 -4.15
CA ARG A 80 16.73 6.02 -3.14
C ARG A 80 15.49 6.75 -2.62
N LYS A 81 14.47 6.96 -3.47
CA LYS A 81 13.26 7.72 -3.11
C LYS A 81 12.15 6.85 -2.54
N LEU A 82 11.95 5.66 -3.10
CA LEU A 82 10.77 4.82 -2.88
C LEU A 82 11.11 3.43 -2.34
N GLY A 83 12.41 3.07 -2.26
CA GLY A 83 12.85 1.77 -1.80
C GLY A 83 12.98 0.72 -2.91
N LYS A 84 13.40 -0.49 -2.52
CA LYS A 84 13.76 -1.56 -3.47
C LYS A 84 12.56 -2.11 -4.23
N VAL A 85 11.41 -2.25 -3.58
CA VAL A 85 10.18 -2.83 -4.16
C VAL A 85 9.79 -2.13 -5.47
N TYR A 86 9.67 -0.80 -5.46
CA TYR A 86 9.34 -0.03 -6.66
C TYR A 86 10.44 -0.03 -7.72
N SER A 87 11.69 -0.30 -7.32
CA SER A 87 12.81 -0.37 -8.27
C SER A 87 12.85 -1.69 -9.07
N GLU A 88 12.18 -2.74 -8.59
CA GLU A 88 12.06 -4.02 -9.30
C GLU A 88 11.24 -3.91 -10.60
N LEU A 89 10.32 -2.94 -10.68
CA LEU A 89 9.59 -2.62 -11.92
C LEU A 89 10.55 -2.37 -13.10
N PHE A 90 11.66 -1.66 -12.84
CA PHE A 90 12.67 -1.38 -13.87
C PHE A 90 13.62 -2.55 -14.10
N ASN A 91 13.72 -3.48 -13.14
CA ASN A 91 14.58 -4.65 -13.26
C ASN A 91 14.06 -5.60 -14.35
N ALA A 92 12.75 -5.85 -14.37
CA ALA A 92 12.11 -6.64 -15.42
C ALA A 92 12.32 -6.05 -16.82
N GLN A 93 12.24 -4.71 -16.94
CA GLN A 93 12.50 -4.02 -18.20
C GLN A 93 13.97 -4.14 -18.65
N ILE A 94 14.92 -4.10 -17.71
CA ILE A 94 16.35 -4.30 -18.00
C ILE A 94 16.61 -5.75 -18.46
N MET A 95 16.01 -6.74 -17.79
CA MET A 95 16.14 -8.15 -18.19
C MET A 95 15.63 -8.38 -19.62
N LEU A 96 14.55 -7.70 -20.02
CA LEU A 96 14.03 -7.80 -21.39
C LEU A 96 15.00 -7.22 -22.43
N LEU A 97 15.77 -6.18 -22.09
CA LEU A 97 16.83 -5.65 -22.97
C LEU A 97 18.02 -6.61 -23.12
N HIS A 98 18.18 -7.56 -22.20
CA HIS A 98 19.24 -8.57 -22.21
C HIS A 98 18.79 -9.90 -22.80
N ASP A 99 17.54 -10.00 -23.26
CA ASP A 99 17.03 -11.21 -23.90
C ASP A 99 17.77 -11.44 -25.24
N SER A 100 18.58 -12.50 -25.26
CA SER A 100 19.34 -12.91 -26.45
C SER A 100 18.41 -13.33 -27.58
N CYS A 101 17.25 -13.94 -27.28
CA CYS A 101 16.30 -14.36 -28.31
C CYS A 101 15.73 -13.16 -29.07
N LEU A 102 15.32 -12.10 -28.35
CA LEU A 102 14.85 -10.86 -28.96
C LEU A 102 15.96 -10.19 -29.79
N THR A 103 17.15 -10.08 -29.19
CA THR A 103 18.31 -9.42 -29.81
C THR A 103 18.76 -10.15 -31.08
N ASP A 104 18.88 -11.47 -31.03
CA ASP A 104 19.30 -12.31 -32.16
C ASP A 104 18.25 -12.30 -33.27
N THR A 105 16.96 -12.34 -32.91
CA THR A 105 15.85 -12.26 -33.87
C THR A 105 15.89 -10.96 -34.65
N VAL A 106 16.01 -9.81 -33.97
CA VAL A 106 16.11 -8.50 -34.62
C VAL A 106 17.35 -8.41 -35.50
N CYS A 107 18.51 -8.86 -35.02
CA CYS A 107 19.75 -8.85 -35.80
C CYS A 107 19.66 -9.71 -37.07
N ASN A 108 19.07 -10.91 -36.97
CA ASN A 108 18.90 -11.80 -38.11
C ASN A 108 17.93 -11.22 -39.14
N ARG A 109 16.82 -10.62 -38.70
CA ARG A 109 15.88 -9.94 -39.60
C ARG A 109 16.52 -8.75 -40.31
N ILE A 110 17.38 -7.96 -39.64
CA ILE A 110 18.11 -6.87 -40.29
C ILE A 110 19.01 -7.41 -41.42
N ARG A 111 19.72 -8.52 -41.19
CA ARG A 111 20.59 -9.14 -42.21
C ARG A 111 19.81 -9.73 -43.39
N GLN A 112 18.66 -10.34 -43.13
CA GLN A 112 17.87 -11.04 -44.16
C GLN A 112 16.97 -10.10 -44.97
N GLU A 113 16.24 -9.22 -44.29
CA GLU A 113 15.27 -8.33 -44.92
C GLU A 113 15.92 -7.05 -45.48
N LEU A 114 17.14 -6.73 -45.04
CA LEU A 114 17.86 -5.50 -45.42
C LEU A 114 17.01 -4.25 -45.21
N ARG A 115 16.37 -4.15 -44.03
CA ARG A 115 15.56 -3.01 -43.59
C ARG A 115 16.19 -2.38 -42.36
N ASN A 116 15.89 -1.10 -42.13
CA ASN A 116 16.36 -0.36 -40.95
C ASN A 116 15.88 -0.97 -39.62
N ALA A 117 16.67 -0.82 -38.56
CA ALA A 117 16.38 -1.42 -37.26
C ALA A 117 15.06 -0.91 -36.66
N ALA A 118 14.73 0.37 -36.88
CA ALA A 118 13.51 0.96 -36.34
C ALA A 118 12.24 0.24 -36.83
N ALA A 119 12.15 -0.09 -38.12
CA ALA A 119 10.99 -0.79 -38.69
C ALA A 119 10.88 -2.23 -38.18
N ILE A 120 12.01 -2.93 -38.11
CA ILE A 120 12.05 -4.33 -37.62
C ILE A 120 11.67 -4.40 -36.14
N ILE A 121 12.15 -3.46 -35.32
CA ILE A 121 11.80 -3.37 -33.90
C ILE A 121 10.31 -3.06 -33.74
N GLU A 122 9.78 -2.12 -34.51
CA GLU A 122 8.35 -1.79 -34.48
C GLU A 122 7.49 -3.04 -34.75
N GLU A 123 7.80 -3.78 -35.81
CA GLU A 123 7.09 -5.00 -36.18
C GLU A 123 7.25 -6.13 -35.17
N GLU A 124 8.46 -6.38 -34.64
CA GLU A 124 8.62 -7.45 -33.65
C GLU A 124 7.91 -7.13 -32.35
N PHE A 125 8.04 -5.91 -31.84
CA PHE A 125 7.34 -5.53 -30.62
C PHE A 125 5.82 -5.55 -30.82
N GLU A 126 5.29 -5.22 -32.00
CA GLU A 126 3.84 -5.30 -32.24
C GLU A 126 3.32 -6.74 -32.19
N LYS A 127 4.10 -7.75 -32.61
CA LYS A 127 3.72 -9.16 -32.43
C LYS A 127 3.58 -9.54 -30.96
N TYR A 128 4.54 -9.16 -30.12
CA TYR A 128 4.45 -9.41 -28.68
C TYR A 128 3.30 -8.62 -28.05
N LEU A 129 3.12 -7.35 -28.43
CA LEU A 129 2.03 -6.51 -27.93
C LEU A 129 0.64 -7.09 -28.27
N ALA A 130 0.47 -7.66 -29.45
CA ALA A 130 -0.78 -8.33 -29.83
C ALA A 130 -1.12 -9.50 -28.89
N HIS A 131 -0.12 -10.27 -28.46
CA HIS A 131 -0.33 -11.38 -27.51
C HIS A 131 -0.72 -10.86 -26.12
N PHE A 132 -0.07 -9.80 -25.65
CA PHE A 132 -0.37 -9.21 -24.33
C PHE A 132 -1.75 -8.54 -24.30
N ARG A 133 -2.14 -7.83 -25.37
CA ARG A 133 -3.46 -7.17 -25.48
C ARG A 133 -4.61 -8.17 -25.60
N ASN A 134 -4.39 -9.31 -26.25
CA ASN A 134 -5.41 -10.34 -26.43
C ASN A 134 -5.53 -11.31 -25.23
N SER A 135 -4.72 -11.13 -24.18
CA SER A 135 -4.81 -11.93 -22.96
C SER A 135 -6.07 -11.58 -22.17
N ALA A 136 -6.71 -12.59 -21.58
CA ALA A 136 -7.85 -12.41 -20.68
C ALA A 136 -7.45 -11.87 -19.29
N ASP A 137 -6.16 -11.92 -18.96
CA ASP A 137 -5.62 -11.48 -17.67
C ASP A 137 -5.19 -10.01 -17.71
N GLN A 138 -5.78 -9.22 -16.82
CA GLN A 138 -5.54 -7.78 -16.68
C GLN A 138 -4.06 -7.43 -16.41
N VAL A 139 -3.32 -8.29 -15.71
CA VAL A 139 -1.88 -8.07 -15.43
C VAL A 139 -1.07 -8.05 -16.73
N PHE A 140 -1.40 -8.94 -17.68
CA PHE A 140 -0.74 -8.95 -18.98
C PHE A 140 -1.12 -7.73 -19.82
N GLN A 141 -2.36 -7.25 -19.73
CA GLN A 141 -2.77 -6.03 -20.42
C GLN A 141 -2.03 -4.80 -19.89
N GLU A 142 -1.82 -4.69 -18.58
CA GLU A 142 -1.04 -3.62 -17.96
C GLU A 142 0.45 -3.67 -18.39
N ARG A 143 1.05 -4.87 -18.44
CA ARG A 143 2.44 -5.07 -18.93
C ARG A 143 2.65 -4.71 -20.40
N ALA A 144 1.60 -4.67 -21.22
CA ALA A 144 1.71 -4.21 -22.60
C ALA A 144 2.25 -2.76 -22.69
N GLN A 145 1.89 -1.91 -21.72
CA GLN A 145 2.39 -0.52 -21.70
C GLN A 145 3.89 -0.44 -21.41
N ASP A 146 4.43 -1.35 -20.59
CA ASP A 146 5.86 -1.42 -20.33
C ASP A 146 6.64 -1.81 -21.59
N LEU A 147 6.12 -2.76 -22.39
CA LEU A 147 6.69 -3.11 -23.68
C LEU A 147 6.67 -1.94 -24.67
N ILE A 148 5.60 -1.14 -24.67
CA ILE A 148 5.53 0.07 -25.49
C ILE A 148 6.58 1.10 -25.06
N ASP A 149 6.79 1.31 -23.75
CA ASP A 149 7.83 2.23 -23.26
C ASP A 149 9.24 1.76 -23.67
N ILE A 150 9.52 0.46 -23.56
CA ILE A 150 10.79 -0.13 -23.99
C ILE A 150 11.00 0.05 -25.49
N LYS A 151 10.00 -0.30 -26.33
CA LYS A 151 10.03 -0.11 -27.78
C LYS A 151 10.39 1.32 -28.15
N ASN A 152 9.62 2.28 -27.64
CA ASN A 152 9.80 3.70 -27.91
C ASN A 152 11.15 4.22 -27.40
N ARG A 153 11.64 3.69 -26.28
CA ARG A 153 12.96 4.02 -25.73
C ARG A 153 14.09 3.56 -26.64
N ILE A 154 14.03 2.32 -27.15
CA ILE A 154 15.03 1.80 -28.08
C ILE A 154 15.04 2.62 -29.37
N ILE A 155 13.86 2.89 -29.95
CA ILE A 155 13.73 3.71 -31.18
C ILE A 155 14.23 5.15 -30.96
N ARG A 156 13.98 5.74 -29.78
CA ARG A 156 14.52 7.05 -29.42
C ARG A 156 16.04 7.06 -29.35
N ASN A 157 16.62 6.03 -28.73
CA ASN A 157 18.07 5.90 -28.59
C ASN A 157 18.76 5.56 -29.91
N LEU A 158 18.09 4.87 -30.85
CA LEU A 158 18.55 4.70 -32.24
C LEU A 158 18.77 6.04 -32.95
N HIS A 159 17.87 7.01 -32.72
CA HIS A 159 17.95 8.35 -33.30
C HIS A 159 18.82 9.33 -32.48
N ASN A 160 19.53 8.85 -31.44
CA ASN A 160 20.35 9.67 -30.54
C ASN A 160 19.59 10.84 -29.87
N LYS A 161 18.26 10.76 -29.75
CA LYS A 161 17.46 11.82 -29.13
C LYS A 161 17.48 11.67 -27.61
N LYS A 162 17.78 12.75 -26.89
CA LYS A 162 17.80 12.76 -25.43
C LYS A 162 16.39 12.63 -24.86
N LEU A 163 16.27 11.93 -23.73
CA LEU A 163 15.04 11.90 -22.95
C LEU A 163 14.76 13.29 -22.39
N GLN A 164 13.55 13.80 -22.60
CA GLN A 164 13.12 15.03 -21.97
C GLN A 164 12.91 14.77 -20.47
N SER A 165 13.86 15.25 -19.66
CA SER A 165 13.95 14.96 -18.23
C SER A 165 13.74 16.20 -17.36
N LYS A 166 13.44 17.34 -17.99
CA LYS A 166 13.25 18.61 -17.29
C LYS A 166 11.92 19.24 -17.71
N ILE A 167 11.09 19.47 -16.72
CA ILE A 167 9.96 20.39 -16.77
C ILE A 167 10.28 21.59 -15.87
N PRO A 168 9.66 22.76 -16.10
CA PRO A 168 9.76 23.87 -15.16
C PRO A 168 9.20 23.47 -13.78
N GLU A 169 9.77 24.04 -12.72
CA GLU A 169 9.35 23.72 -11.35
C GLU A 169 7.93 24.20 -11.06
N GLY A 170 7.18 23.42 -10.27
CA GLY A 170 5.86 23.80 -9.78
C GLY A 170 4.72 23.68 -10.79
N MET A 171 4.95 23.02 -11.94
CA MET A 171 3.93 22.81 -12.97
C MET A 171 3.13 21.52 -12.76
N ILE A 172 1.92 21.49 -13.33
CA ILE A 172 1.05 20.32 -13.42
C ILE A 172 1.25 19.68 -14.79
N VAL A 173 1.65 18.42 -14.83
CA VAL A 173 1.98 17.74 -16.09
C VAL A 173 0.72 17.11 -16.67
N VAL A 174 0.35 17.50 -17.89
CA VAL A 174 -0.79 16.95 -18.62
C VAL A 174 -0.27 16.20 -19.84
N SER A 175 -0.62 14.92 -19.99
CA SER A 175 -0.14 14.07 -21.09
C SER A 175 -1.23 13.12 -21.56
N THR A 176 -1.11 12.60 -22.79
CA THR A 176 -1.96 11.50 -23.24
C THR A 176 -1.66 10.24 -22.43
N CYS A 177 -0.38 9.94 -22.24
CA CYS A 177 0.13 8.81 -21.49
C CYS A 177 1.45 9.17 -20.78
N LEU A 178 1.62 8.68 -19.55
CA LEU A 178 2.86 8.78 -18.78
C LEU A 178 3.34 7.37 -18.42
N SER A 179 4.65 7.14 -18.47
CA SER A 179 5.24 5.89 -17.96
C SER A 179 5.76 6.07 -16.53
N PRO A 180 5.98 4.99 -15.77
CA PRO A 180 6.60 5.05 -14.44
C PRO A 180 7.93 5.83 -14.43
N ALA A 181 8.73 5.68 -15.49
CA ALA A 181 9.97 6.43 -15.68
C ALA A 181 9.74 7.95 -15.72
N ASP A 182 8.69 8.39 -16.41
CA ASP A 182 8.36 9.82 -16.54
C ASP A 182 7.97 10.43 -15.19
N ILE A 183 7.11 9.74 -14.42
CA ILE A 183 6.69 10.18 -13.07
C ILE A 183 7.91 10.36 -12.16
N ILE A 184 8.81 9.37 -12.12
CA ILE A 184 10.02 9.43 -11.29
C ILE A 184 10.92 10.60 -11.71
N LEU A 185 11.09 10.84 -13.01
CA LEU A 185 11.90 11.95 -13.50
C LEU A 185 11.28 13.31 -13.18
N PHE A 186 9.98 13.49 -13.43
CA PHE A 186 9.26 14.73 -13.18
C PHE A 186 9.09 15.03 -11.68
N SER A 187 9.07 14.00 -10.83
CA SER A 187 9.14 14.18 -9.38
C SER A 187 10.46 14.82 -8.91
N ARG A 188 11.53 14.80 -9.72
CA ARG A 188 12.80 15.46 -9.36
C ARG A 188 12.75 16.96 -9.58
N THR A 189 11.87 17.43 -10.45
CA THR A 189 11.66 18.83 -10.81
C THR A 189 10.43 19.42 -10.11
N ASN A 190 9.95 18.77 -9.06
CA ASN A 190 8.84 19.25 -8.23
C ASN A 190 7.53 19.47 -9.02
N ALA A 191 7.13 18.47 -9.81
CA ALA A 191 5.80 18.43 -10.42
C ALA A 191 4.73 18.41 -9.31
N LYS A 192 3.72 19.29 -9.41
CA LYS A 192 2.67 19.39 -8.37
C LYS A 192 1.59 18.33 -8.51
N ALA A 193 1.26 17.93 -9.74
CA ALA A 193 0.28 16.89 -10.04
C ALA A 193 0.45 16.37 -11.46
N PHE A 194 -0.19 15.23 -11.73
CA PHE A 194 -0.22 14.59 -13.05
C PHE A 194 -1.66 14.42 -13.54
N VAL A 195 -1.89 14.62 -14.84
CA VAL A 195 -3.17 14.35 -15.49
C VAL A 195 -2.91 13.55 -16.76
N THR A 196 -3.56 12.39 -16.90
CA THR A 196 -3.39 11.51 -18.07
C THR A 196 -4.70 11.13 -18.72
N GLU A 197 -4.73 11.07 -20.05
CA GLU A 197 -5.91 10.61 -20.79
C GLU A 197 -6.09 9.09 -20.71
N THR A 198 -4.98 8.36 -20.64
CA THR A 198 -4.97 6.89 -20.50
C THR A 198 -4.44 6.47 -19.13
N GLY A 199 -4.93 5.36 -18.60
CA GLY A 199 -4.47 4.76 -17.35
C GLY A 199 -5.63 4.30 -16.45
N GLY A 200 -5.35 3.35 -15.56
CA GLY A 200 -6.30 2.85 -14.57
C GLY A 200 -5.87 3.16 -13.13
N VAL A 201 -6.80 3.03 -12.18
CA VAL A 201 -6.57 3.29 -10.74
C VAL A 201 -5.55 2.34 -10.12
N THR A 202 -5.41 1.13 -10.69
CA THR A 202 -4.45 0.09 -10.29
C THR A 202 -3.10 0.19 -10.98
N SER A 203 -2.96 1.10 -11.95
CA SER A 203 -1.73 1.18 -12.76
C SER A 203 -0.50 1.53 -11.92
N HIS A 204 0.67 1.07 -12.36
CA HIS A 204 1.94 1.37 -11.69
C HIS A 204 2.19 2.87 -11.49
N ILE A 205 1.70 3.72 -12.39
CA ILE A 205 1.80 5.19 -12.22
C ILE A 205 0.98 5.71 -11.04
N ALA A 206 -0.21 5.14 -10.79
CA ALA A 206 -1.06 5.53 -9.68
C ALA A 206 -0.43 5.14 -8.33
N LEU A 207 0.11 3.92 -8.24
CA LEU A 207 0.83 3.44 -7.05
C LEU A 207 2.05 4.30 -6.73
N ILE A 208 2.87 4.62 -7.74
CA ILE A 208 4.04 5.48 -7.56
C ILE A 208 3.63 6.89 -7.10
N CYS A 209 2.57 7.47 -7.69
CA CYS A 209 2.09 8.79 -7.28
C CYS A 209 1.56 8.82 -5.85
N ARG A 210 0.85 7.77 -5.42
CA ARG A 210 0.41 7.61 -4.01
C ARG A 210 1.61 7.56 -3.07
N SER A 211 2.62 6.76 -3.40
CA SER A 211 3.82 6.66 -2.56
C SER A 211 4.65 7.95 -2.52
N LEU A 212 4.50 8.82 -3.53
CA LEU A 212 5.14 10.14 -3.58
C LEU A 212 4.28 11.27 -3.00
N ASN A 213 3.04 10.98 -2.56
CA ASN A 213 2.03 11.98 -2.19
C ASN A 213 1.82 13.06 -3.26
N ILE A 214 1.80 12.66 -4.54
CA ILE A 214 1.50 13.55 -5.66
C ILE A 214 0.11 13.21 -6.19
N PRO A 215 -0.81 14.18 -6.31
CA PRO A 215 -2.11 13.97 -6.91
C PRO A 215 -2.02 13.52 -8.37
N ILE A 216 -2.83 12.55 -8.77
CA ILE A 216 -2.95 12.13 -10.17
C ILE A 216 -4.40 11.82 -10.53
N ILE A 217 -4.81 12.28 -11.72
CA ILE A 217 -6.05 11.92 -12.38
C ILE A 217 -5.71 11.15 -13.66
N VAL A 218 -6.37 10.01 -13.85
CA VAL A 218 -6.24 9.19 -15.07
C VAL A 218 -7.59 9.14 -15.80
N GLY A 219 -7.58 8.91 -17.12
CA GLY A 219 -8.82 8.74 -17.88
C GLY A 219 -9.51 10.04 -18.30
N THR A 220 -8.84 11.20 -18.23
CA THR A 220 -9.43 12.49 -18.65
C THR A 220 -9.42 12.59 -20.16
N SER A 221 -10.49 12.15 -20.82
CA SER A 221 -10.55 12.12 -22.29
C SER A 221 -10.38 13.51 -22.90
N SER A 222 -9.48 13.64 -23.90
CA SER A 222 -9.27 14.84 -24.73
C SER A 222 -8.80 16.12 -24.01
N ILE A 223 -8.28 16.02 -22.79
CA ILE A 223 -7.76 17.19 -22.07
C ILE A 223 -6.55 17.81 -22.79
N THR A 224 -5.68 16.99 -23.39
CA THR A 224 -4.45 17.46 -24.04
C THR A 224 -4.69 18.30 -25.28
N GLN A 225 -5.86 18.15 -25.92
CA GLN A 225 -6.24 18.92 -27.11
C GLN A 225 -6.81 20.30 -26.77
N LYS A 226 -7.31 20.49 -25.54
CA LYS A 226 -8.00 21.71 -25.12
C LYS A 226 -7.13 22.63 -24.27
N ILE A 227 -6.11 22.07 -23.61
CA ILE A 227 -5.20 22.83 -22.74
C ILE A 227 -3.89 23.17 -23.47
N LYS A 228 -3.30 24.30 -23.11
CA LYS A 228 -1.97 24.75 -23.58
C LYS A 228 -1.01 24.84 -22.41
N THR A 229 0.28 24.69 -22.72
CA THR A 229 1.33 24.91 -21.73
C THR A 229 1.29 26.36 -21.24
N GLY A 230 1.14 26.55 -19.93
CA GLY A 230 0.99 27.83 -19.25
C GLY A 230 -0.41 28.12 -18.73
N ASP A 231 -1.44 27.38 -19.15
CA ASP A 231 -2.81 27.57 -18.67
C ASP A 231 -2.93 27.21 -17.18
N GLU A 232 -3.72 27.96 -16.41
CA GLU A 232 -3.97 27.62 -15.01
C GLU A 232 -4.90 26.42 -14.90
N ILE A 233 -4.50 25.43 -14.10
CA ILE A 233 -5.27 24.22 -13.84
C ILE A 233 -5.30 23.91 -12.35
N ILE A 234 -6.47 23.47 -11.88
CA ILE A 234 -6.67 22.84 -10.56
C ILE A 234 -6.92 21.37 -10.78
N VAL A 235 -6.25 20.53 -10.00
CA VAL A 235 -6.35 19.08 -10.05
C VAL A 235 -6.75 18.58 -8.68
N ASP A 236 -7.90 17.92 -8.61
CA ASP A 236 -8.37 17.18 -7.44
C ASP A 236 -8.25 15.68 -7.70
N GLY A 237 -7.20 15.10 -7.15
CA GLY A 237 -6.91 13.68 -7.28
C GLY A 237 -7.81 12.78 -6.42
N SER A 238 -8.61 13.34 -5.51
CA SER A 238 -9.57 12.61 -4.67
C SER A 238 -10.89 12.40 -5.42
N THR A 239 -11.43 13.44 -6.06
CA THR A 239 -12.69 13.36 -6.82
C THR A 239 -12.48 13.04 -8.30
N GLY A 240 -11.24 13.14 -8.80
CA GLY A 240 -10.92 12.91 -10.21
C GLY A 240 -11.30 14.06 -11.13
N VAL A 241 -11.37 15.28 -10.59
CA VAL A 241 -11.79 16.49 -11.32
C VAL A 241 -10.58 17.37 -11.67
N ALA A 242 -10.45 17.72 -12.95
CA ALA A 242 -9.48 18.70 -13.44
C ALA A 242 -10.20 19.93 -13.99
N ILE A 243 -9.85 21.13 -13.51
CA ILE A 243 -10.50 22.40 -13.87
C ILE A 243 -9.47 23.29 -14.54
N VAL A 244 -9.68 23.61 -15.82
CA VAL A 244 -8.82 24.47 -16.63
C VAL A 244 -9.44 25.86 -16.70
N HIS A 245 -8.62 26.90 -16.55
CA HIS A 245 -9.05 28.30 -16.42
C HIS A 245 -10.10 28.49 -15.31
N PRO A 246 -9.80 28.09 -14.06
CA PRO A 246 -10.75 28.20 -12.97
C PRO A 246 -11.17 29.65 -12.73
N GLU A 247 -12.45 29.88 -12.43
CA GLU A 247 -12.92 31.18 -11.98
C GLU A 247 -12.32 31.52 -10.59
N GLU A 248 -12.31 32.81 -10.22
CA GLU A 248 -11.81 33.23 -8.90
C GLU A 248 -12.60 32.58 -7.75
N THR A 249 -13.90 32.37 -7.93
CA THR A 249 -14.80 31.70 -6.98
C THR A 249 -14.40 30.24 -6.78
N THR A 250 -14.21 29.50 -7.87
CA THR A 250 -13.74 28.11 -7.89
C THR A 250 -12.35 27.99 -7.26
N THR A 251 -11.42 28.86 -7.65
CA THR A 251 -10.06 28.89 -7.10
C THR A 251 -10.06 29.10 -5.60
N ARG A 252 -10.86 30.05 -5.08
CA ARG A 252 -10.98 30.28 -3.62
C ARG A 252 -11.52 29.07 -2.90
N THR A 253 -12.51 28.38 -3.48
CA THR A 253 -13.13 27.20 -2.86
C THR A 253 -12.12 26.06 -2.74
N TYR A 254 -11.40 25.73 -3.82
CA TYR A 254 -10.37 24.69 -3.79
C TYR A 254 -9.15 25.06 -2.95
N MET A 255 -8.76 26.33 -2.90
CA MET A 255 -7.67 26.79 -2.02
C MET A 255 -8.06 26.71 -0.54
N GLN A 256 -9.32 26.98 -0.20
CA GLN A 256 -9.84 26.77 1.16
C GLN A 256 -9.84 25.29 1.52
N GLN A 257 -10.32 24.42 0.62
CA GLN A 257 -10.27 22.97 0.81
C GLN A 257 -8.83 22.46 0.98
N GLN A 258 -7.91 22.89 0.12
CA GLN A 258 -6.49 22.53 0.22
C GLN A 258 -5.86 23.03 1.54
N ALA A 259 -6.19 24.25 1.96
CA ALA A 259 -5.70 24.80 3.23
C ALA A 259 -6.30 24.06 4.43
N GLU A 260 -7.55 23.62 4.34
CA GLU A 260 -8.20 22.80 5.36
C GLU A 260 -7.61 21.39 5.43
N GLU A 261 -7.39 20.72 4.29
CA GLU A 261 -6.67 19.44 4.20
C GLU A 261 -5.25 19.57 4.77
N SER A 262 -4.50 20.59 4.36
CA SER A 262 -3.14 20.83 4.85
C SER A 262 -3.12 21.17 6.35
N ARG A 263 -4.13 21.89 6.85
CA ARG A 263 -4.27 22.20 8.27
C ARG A 263 -4.64 20.95 9.05
N LEU A 264 -5.54 20.11 8.55
CA LEU A 264 -5.86 18.81 9.13
C LEU A 264 -4.61 17.93 9.19
N GLU A 265 -3.81 17.86 8.13
CA GLU A 265 -2.53 17.13 8.12
C GLU A 265 -1.51 17.72 9.12
N ALA A 266 -1.39 19.05 9.20
CA ALA A 266 -0.50 19.71 10.16
C ALA A 266 -0.97 19.56 11.62
N ASP A 267 -2.29 19.57 11.85
CA ASP A 267 -2.91 19.30 13.14
C ASP A 267 -2.69 17.83 13.53
N VAL A 268 -2.80 16.91 12.56
CA VAL A 268 -2.47 15.49 12.69
C VAL A 268 -1.01 15.28 13.13
N CYS A 269 -0.04 15.98 12.53
CA CYS A 269 1.36 15.92 12.96
C CYS A 269 1.58 16.44 14.39
N ARG A 270 0.89 17.51 14.81
CA ARG A 270 0.93 17.97 16.21
C ARG A 270 0.25 17.00 17.17
N LEU A 271 -0.84 16.37 16.73
CA LEU A 271 -1.63 15.43 17.54
C LEU A 271 -0.96 14.07 17.66
N ALA A 272 -0.13 13.69 16.69
CA ALA A 272 0.73 12.52 16.72
C ALA A 272 1.68 12.53 17.93
N GLU A 273 2.29 13.68 18.22
CA GLU A 273 3.20 13.89 19.36
C GLU A 273 2.47 14.00 20.71
N ALA A 274 1.17 14.31 20.69
CA ALA A 274 0.41 14.54 21.91
C ALA A 274 -0.01 13.22 22.58
N PRO A 275 -0.05 13.15 23.93
CA PRO A 275 -0.41 11.92 24.64
C PRO A 275 -1.80 11.41 24.27
N SER A 276 -1.89 10.12 23.96
CA SER A 276 -3.12 9.41 23.61
C SER A 276 -4.02 9.26 24.86
N MET A 277 -4.93 10.20 25.10
CA MET A 277 -5.78 10.20 26.30
C MET A 277 -7.24 10.53 25.99
N THR A 278 -8.14 9.92 26.75
CA THR A 278 -9.57 10.24 26.76
C THR A 278 -9.86 11.57 27.48
N ARG A 279 -11.08 12.10 27.34
CA ARG A 279 -11.54 13.32 28.04
C ARG A 279 -11.40 13.21 29.56
N CYS A 280 -11.57 12.00 30.11
CA CYS A 280 -11.44 11.71 31.53
C CYS A 280 -10.00 11.36 31.96
N GLY A 281 -9.00 11.51 31.09
CA GLY A 281 -7.59 11.29 31.40
C GLY A 281 -7.14 9.83 31.40
N THR A 282 -7.98 8.89 30.95
CA THR A 282 -7.57 7.50 30.78
C THR A 282 -6.63 7.38 29.57
N PRO A 283 -5.41 6.80 29.73
CA PRO A 283 -4.47 6.61 28.63
C PRO A 283 -4.95 5.52 27.66
N LEU A 284 -4.61 5.71 26.39
CA LEU A 284 -4.79 4.75 25.30
C LEU A 284 -3.45 4.53 24.61
N HIS A 285 -3.26 3.38 24.00
CA HIS A 285 -2.05 3.07 23.24
C HIS A 285 -2.43 2.74 21.80
N PHE A 286 -1.77 3.41 20.86
CA PHE A 286 -1.97 3.18 19.43
C PHE A 286 -0.68 2.68 18.81
N TYR A 287 -0.73 1.48 18.25
CA TYR A 287 0.34 0.84 17.52
C TYR A 287 0.00 0.78 16.02
N SER A 288 1.01 0.62 15.18
CA SER A 288 0.79 0.41 13.74
C SER A 288 0.75 -1.07 13.40
N ASN A 289 -0.16 -1.42 12.49
CA ASN A 289 -0.03 -2.61 11.65
C ASN A 289 0.96 -2.28 10.52
N ILE A 290 1.93 -3.15 10.26
CA ILE A 290 2.88 -3.00 9.15
C ILE A 290 3.11 -4.34 8.43
N ASP A 291 3.42 -4.24 7.16
CA ASP A 291 3.68 -5.37 6.26
C ASP A 291 5.17 -5.45 5.89
N PHE A 292 5.90 -4.33 5.97
CA PHE A 292 7.32 -4.21 5.64
C PHE A 292 8.10 -3.32 6.64
N LYS A 293 9.39 -3.62 6.85
CA LYS A 293 10.28 -2.81 7.71
C LYS A 293 10.47 -1.38 7.22
N GLU A 294 10.34 -1.14 5.92
CA GLU A 294 10.45 0.17 5.30
C GLU A 294 9.36 1.15 5.77
N GLU A 295 8.28 0.65 6.39
CA GLU A 295 7.20 1.47 6.98
C GLU A 295 7.58 2.01 8.37
N ILE A 296 8.53 1.41 9.08
CA ILE A 296 8.90 1.81 10.45
C ILE A 296 9.26 3.30 10.59
N PRO A 297 10.03 3.92 9.67
CA PRO A 297 10.36 5.34 9.80
C PRO A 297 9.14 6.27 9.79
N SER A 298 8.05 5.90 9.13
CA SER A 298 6.84 6.74 9.02
C SER A 298 5.85 6.54 10.18
N ILE A 299 5.92 5.42 10.91
CA ILE A 299 4.95 5.18 12.01
C ILE A 299 5.15 6.16 13.17
N ARG A 300 6.39 6.61 13.42
CA ARG A 300 6.67 7.61 14.46
C ARG A 300 6.09 8.98 14.12
N SER A 301 6.10 9.37 12.84
CA SER A 301 5.54 10.68 12.43
C SER A 301 4.02 10.76 12.58
N VAL A 302 3.32 9.61 12.61
CA VAL A 302 1.87 9.54 12.88
C VAL A 302 1.56 9.26 14.37
N GLY A 303 2.59 9.17 15.22
CA GLY A 303 2.44 9.03 16.67
C GLY A 303 2.16 7.61 17.12
N ALA A 304 2.51 6.58 16.33
CA ALA A 304 2.42 5.20 16.78
C ALA A 304 3.44 4.93 17.89
N GLU A 305 3.01 4.23 18.93
CA GLU A 305 3.80 3.85 20.11
C GLU A 305 4.47 2.47 19.92
N GLY A 306 4.80 2.11 18.67
CA GLY A 306 5.36 0.82 18.27
C GLY A 306 4.54 0.09 17.21
N VAL A 307 4.83 -1.20 17.06
CA VAL A 307 4.17 -2.09 16.08
C VAL A 307 3.39 -3.16 16.83
N GLY A 308 2.07 -3.15 16.68
CA GLY A 308 1.15 -4.07 17.36
C GLY A 308 0.79 -5.28 16.49
N LEU A 309 1.13 -5.24 15.20
CA LEU A 309 1.07 -6.37 14.28
C LEU A 309 2.05 -6.16 13.13
N PHE A 310 3.09 -6.99 13.09
CA PHE A 310 3.88 -7.20 11.89
C PHE A 310 3.44 -8.50 11.21
N ARG A 311 3.02 -8.39 9.95
CA ARG A 311 2.64 -9.52 9.10
C ARG A 311 3.88 -10.12 8.45
N SER A 312 4.33 -11.28 8.94
CA SER A 312 5.59 -11.88 8.49
C SER A 312 5.47 -12.60 7.14
N GLU A 313 4.26 -12.82 6.62
CA GLU A 313 4.02 -13.63 5.42
C GLU A 313 4.65 -13.02 4.15
N ASN A 314 4.88 -11.71 4.14
CA ASN A 314 5.55 -11.02 3.02
C ASN A 314 7.04 -11.38 2.89
N LEU A 315 7.64 -12.04 3.90
CA LEU A 315 9.00 -12.58 3.79
C LEU A 315 9.08 -13.80 2.86
N PHE A 316 7.95 -14.37 2.46
CA PHE A 316 7.93 -15.37 1.38
C PHE A 316 8.14 -14.67 0.04
N ILE A 317 9.38 -14.71 -0.44
CA ILE A 317 9.74 -14.15 -1.76
C ILE A 317 9.13 -15.05 -2.86
N ASP A 318 8.36 -14.44 -3.76
CA ASP A 318 7.85 -15.00 -5.03
C ASP A 318 7.26 -16.41 -4.94
N ASN A 319 6.48 -16.73 -3.89
CA ASN A 319 5.83 -18.04 -3.70
C ASN A 319 6.77 -19.26 -3.90
N THR A 320 8.10 -19.09 -3.77
CA THR A 320 9.07 -20.06 -4.31
C THR A 320 9.97 -20.77 -3.29
N LYS A 321 10.18 -20.26 -2.06
CA LYS A 321 10.82 -20.98 -0.93
C LYS A 321 10.47 -20.35 0.43
N PRO A 322 10.43 -21.12 1.54
CA PRO A 322 10.39 -20.53 2.87
C PRO A 322 11.67 -19.73 3.16
N PRO A 323 11.57 -18.57 3.82
CA PRO A 323 12.73 -17.72 4.11
C PRO A 323 13.69 -18.41 5.07
N GLN A 324 14.99 -18.25 4.84
CA GLN A 324 16.02 -18.87 5.68
C GLN A 324 16.09 -18.19 7.06
N GLU A 325 16.52 -18.94 8.08
CA GLU A 325 16.63 -18.45 9.46
C GLU A 325 17.47 -17.17 9.56
N ASP A 326 18.64 -17.12 8.91
CA ASP A 326 19.56 -15.97 8.99
C ASP A 326 18.96 -14.69 8.36
N GLU A 327 18.19 -14.85 7.29
CA GLU A 327 17.50 -13.75 6.61
C GLU A 327 16.39 -13.19 7.50
N GLN A 328 15.55 -14.06 8.04
CA GLN A 328 14.52 -13.69 9.02
C GLN A 328 15.12 -13.01 10.25
N CYS A 329 16.20 -13.57 10.79
CA CYS A 329 16.87 -13.04 11.98
C CYS A 329 17.42 -11.64 11.75
N THR A 330 18.06 -11.41 10.60
CA THR A 330 18.57 -10.09 10.22
C THR A 330 17.42 -9.09 10.06
N TYR A 331 16.34 -9.51 9.40
CA TYR A 331 15.16 -8.66 9.18
C TYR A 331 14.49 -8.25 10.50
N TYR A 332 14.20 -9.22 11.39
CA TYR A 332 13.58 -8.96 12.69
C TYR A 332 14.48 -8.12 13.59
N ARG A 333 15.80 -8.35 13.57
CA ARG A 333 16.77 -7.59 14.37
C ARG A 333 16.79 -6.12 13.96
N GLU A 334 16.87 -5.82 12.67
CA GLU A 334 16.83 -4.44 12.17
C GLU A 334 15.56 -3.71 12.60
N MET A 335 14.40 -4.38 12.53
CA MET A 335 13.12 -3.81 12.97
C MET A 335 13.12 -3.55 14.49
N ALA A 336 13.51 -4.54 15.29
CA ALA A 336 13.52 -4.45 16.74
C ALA A 336 14.47 -3.36 17.25
N GLU A 337 15.66 -3.23 16.64
CA GLU A 337 16.64 -2.19 16.97
C GLU A 337 16.13 -0.79 16.59
N THR A 338 15.46 -0.64 15.45
CA THR A 338 14.90 0.64 15.00
C THR A 338 13.75 1.10 15.88
N LEU A 339 12.91 0.17 16.35
CA LEU A 339 11.75 0.45 17.18
C LEU A 339 12.08 0.70 18.65
N HIS A 340 13.21 0.20 19.16
CA HIS A 340 13.56 0.32 20.57
C HIS A 340 13.44 1.78 21.08
N PRO A 341 12.79 2.03 22.24
CA PRO A 341 12.26 1.06 23.22
C PRO A 341 10.85 0.51 22.94
N ASP A 342 10.21 0.90 21.84
CA ASP A 342 8.83 0.54 21.51
C ASP A 342 8.70 -0.96 21.16
N PRO A 343 7.55 -1.59 21.43
CA PRO A 343 7.33 -3.01 21.16
C PRO A 343 7.20 -3.32 19.67
N LEU A 344 7.62 -4.55 19.30
CA LEU A 344 7.42 -5.16 17.99
C LEU A 344 6.69 -6.50 18.17
N VAL A 345 5.41 -6.53 17.83
CA VAL A 345 4.61 -7.77 17.83
C VAL A 345 4.73 -8.45 16.48
N ILE A 346 5.44 -9.58 16.44
CA ILE A 346 5.62 -10.40 15.24
C ILE A 346 4.56 -11.49 15.25
N ARG A 347 3.67 -11.48 14.24
CA ARG A 347 2.79 -12.63 14.01
C ARG A 347 3.60 -13.75 13.36
N LEU A 348 3.45 -14.97 13.85
CA LEU A 348 3.98 -16.14 13.13
C LEU A 348 3.27 -16.27 11.77
N PHE A 349 3.86 -17.02 10.84
CA PHE A 349 3.33 -17.07 9.47
C PHE A 349 1.85 -17.54 9.42
N ASP A 350 0.96 -16.66 8.96
CA ASP A 350 -0.43 -16.98 8.57
C ASP A 350 -0.54 -17.24 7.06
N ILE A 351 0.07 -18.35 6.63
CA ILE A 351 0.02 -18.80 5.23
C ILE A 351 -1.03 -19.90 5.07
N GLY A 352 -1.72 -19.90 3.92
CA GLY A 352 -2.59 -21.01 3.50
C GLY A 352 -1.80 -22.06 2.72
N GLY A 353 -2.24 -23.31 2.77
CA GLY A 353 -1.62 -24.43 2.07
C GLY A 353 -1.56 -24.25 0.55
N ASP A 354 -2.45 -23.44 -0.01
CA ASP A 354 -2.50 -23.05 -1.43
C ASP A 354 -1.31 -22.18 -1.89
N LYS A 355 -0.61 -21.53 -0.95
CA LYS A 355 0.54 -20.66 -1.22
C LYS A 355 1.90 -21.34 -1.02
N LEU A 356 1.93 -22.58 -0.52
CA LEU A 356 3.16 -23.34 -0.30
C LEU A 356 3.45 -24.31 -1.45
N ILE A 357 4.66 -24.27 -1.99
CA ILE A 357 5.12 -25.22 -3.04
C ILE A 357 5.07 -26.66 -2.59
N TYR A 358 5.29 -26.92 -1.30
CA TYR A 358 5.27 -28.28 -0.76
C TYR A 358 3.87 -28.90 -0.78
N SER A 359 2.82 -28.11 -1.01
CA SER A 359 1.46 -28.60 -1.16
C SER A 359 1.08 -28.70 -2.64
N SER A 360 0.97 -29.92 -3.15
CA SER A 360 0.22 -30.20 -4.38
C SER A 360 -1.30 -30.22 -4.13
N ILE A 361 -1.73 -30.00 -2.89
CA ILE A 361 -3.11 -30.12 -2.44
C ILE A 361 -3.80 -28.77 -2.59
N ARG A 362 -4.61 -28.65 -3.64
CA ARG A 362 -5.62 -27.58 -3.73
C ARG A 362 -6.79 -27.97 -2.84
N GLU A 363 -6.94 -27.26 -1.73
CA GLU A 363 -8.08 -27.46 -0.84
C GLU A 363 -9.34 -26.82 -1.42
N PRO A 364 -10.52 -27.43 -1.24
CA PRO A 364 -11.78 -26.85 -1.69
C PRO A 364 -12.14 -25.57 -0.93
N ASN A 365 -11.70 -25.44 0.34
CA ASN A 365 -11.93 -24.26 1.16
C ASN A 365 -10.64 -23.87 1.92
N PRO A 366 -9.70 -23.16 1.27
CA PRO A 366 -8.42 -22.78 1.89
C PRO A 366 -8.58 -21.99 3.19
N ASN A 367 -9.63 -21.16 3.28
CA ASN A 367 -9.95 -20.40 4.49
C ASN A 367 -10.34 -21.30 5.69
N LEU A 368 -10.81 -22.53 5.49
CA LEU A 368 -11.20 -23.45 6.59
C LEU A 368 -10.18 -24.57 6.81
N GLY A 369 -9.21 -24.71 5.91
CA GLY A 369 -8.33 -25.87 5.80
C GLY A 369 -6.99 -25.70 6.51
N TRP A 370 -5.95 -26.12 5.80
CA TRP A 370 -4.57 -26.13 6.26
C TRP A 370 -3.99 -24.72 6.15
N ARG A 371 -4.04 -23.96 7.27
CA ARG A 371 -3.63 -22.55 7.32
C ARG A 371 -3.06 -22.16 8.69
N GLY A 372 -2.17 -21.17 8.68
CA GLY A 372 -1.63 -20.51 9.87
C GLY A 372 -0.94 -21.49 10.80
N ILE A 373 -1.35 -21.49 12.08
CA ILE A 373 -0.70 -22.32 13.10
C ILE A 373 -0.70 -23.81 12.80
N ARG A 374 -1.72 -24.30 12.09
CA ARG A 374 -1.83 -25.73 11.72
C ARG A 374 -0.69 -26.17 10.83
N ILE A 375 -0.32 -25.34 9.85
CA ILE A 375 0.83 -25.59 8.98
C ILE A 375 2.12 -25.57 9.78
N LEU A 376 2.27 -24.60 10.69
CA LEU A 376 3.47 -24.46 11.50
C LEU A 376 3.70 -25.66 12.42
N ILE A 377 2.62 -26.26 12.94
CA ILE A 377 2.69 -27.49 13.75
C ILE A 377 3.02 -28.71 12.86
N ASP A 378 2.40 -28.81 11.67
CA ASP A 378 2.60 -29.95 10.76
C ASP A 378 3.94 -29.90 10.01
N VAL A 379 4.54 -28.71 9.85
CA VAL A 379 5.82 -28.48 9.18
C VAL A 379 6.81 -27.82 10.16
N PRO A 380 7.39 -28.60 11.10
CA PRO A 380 8.25 -28.07 12.16
C PRO A 380 9.47 -27.30 11.64
N ASP A 381 10.01 -27.64 10.47
CA ASP A 381 11.18 -26.94 9.91
C ASP A 381 10.93 -25.44 9.70
N ILE A 382 9.72 -25.07 9.25
CA ILE A 382 9.34 -23.66 9.04
C ILE A 382 9.16 -22.97 10.39
N LEU A 383 8.48 -23.64 11.33
CA LEU A 383 8.25 -23.11 12.67
C LEU A 383 9.57 -22.91 13.43
N ASP A 384 10.40 -23.95 13.50
CA ASP A 384 11.66 -23.95 14.24
C ASP A 384 12.62 -22.89 13.68
N SER A 385 12.68 -22.73 12.36
CA SER A 385 13.46 -21.67 11.72
C SER A 385 12.95 -20.28 12.12
N GLN A 386 11.63 -20.05 12.10
CA GLN A 386 11.05 -18.75 12.49
C GLN A 386 11.26 -18.45 13.97
N LEU A 387 11.01 -19.42 14.86
CA LEU A 387 11.19 -19.25 16.31
C LEU A 387 12.65 -18.95 16.66
N THR A 388 13.59 -19.69 16.07
CA THR A 388 15.03 -19.47 16.29
C THR A 388 15.46 -18.08 15.81
N ALA A 389 14.98 -17.66 14.64
CA ALA A 389 15.24 -16.32 14.11
C ALA A 389 14.73 -15.21 15.04
N ILE A 390 13.52 -15.35 15.57
CA ILE A 390 12.92 -14.40 16.53
C ILE A 390 13.75 -14.33 17.82
N LEU A 391 14.12 -15.48 18.39
CA LEU A 391 14.92 -15.55 19.63
C LEU A 391 16.30 -14.88 19.45
N LYS A 392 16.98 -15.16 18.34
CA LYS A 392 18.27 -14.53 17.99
C LYS A 392 18.16 -13.04 17.68
N ALA A 393 17.00 -12.56 17.24
CA ALA A 393 16.74 -11.16 16.96
C ALA A 393 16.36 -10.35 18.22
N ASN A 394 15.80 -11.00 19.24
CA ASN A 394 15.30 -10.36 20.46
C ASN A 394 16.41 -9.91 21.45
N THR A 395 17.42 -9.19 20.97
CA THR A 395 18.55 -8.72 21.80
C THR A 395 18.18 -7.59 22.75
N ARG A 396 17.10 -6.84 22.43
CA ARG A 396 16.63 -5.67 23.17
C ARG A 396 15.38 -5.93 24.02
N ASN A 397 14.88 -7.17 24.05
CA ASN A 397 13.68 -7.59 24.80
C ASN A 397 12.40 -6.78 24.47
N ASN A 398 12.27 -6.28 23.24
CA ASN A 398 11.09 -5.56 22.77
C ASN A 398 10.28 -6.34 21.72
N ILE A 399 10.68 -7.58 21.39
CA ILE A 399 9.91 -8.44 20.49
C ILE A 399 8.87 -9.24 21.28
N GLN A 400 7.66 -9.35 20.73
CA GLN A 400 6.57 -10.19 21.21
C GLN A 400 6.12 -11.12 20.09
N VAL A 401 5.71 -12.34 20.44
CA VAL A 401 5.27 -13.35 19.45
C VAL A 401 3.75 -13.47 19.51
N LEU A 402 3.10 -13.41 18.35
CA LEU A 402 1.66 -13.54 18.21
C LEU A 402 1.30 -14.76 17.36
N LEU A 403 0.49 -15.66 17.91
CA LEU A 403 0.08 -16.91 17.26
C LEU A 403 -1.21 -16.68 16.44
N PRO A 404 -1.20 -16.87 15.11
CA PRO A 404 -2.41 -16.80 14.28
C PRO A 404 -3.27 -18.07 14.42
N MET A 405 -4.54 -17.99 14.02
CA MET A 405 -5.48 -19.09 13.77
C MET A 405 -5.65 -20.05 14.95
N ILE A 406 -5.53 -19.55 16.18
CA ILE A 406 -5.69 -20.36 17.39
C ILE A 406 -7.14 -20.81 17.53
N SER A 407 -7.33 -22.10 17.78
CA SER A 407 -8.63 -22.74 18.00
C SER A 407 -8.68 -23.58 19.27
N SER A 408 -7.52 -23.94 19.84
CA SER A 408 -7.39 -24.79 21.03
C SER A 408 -6.23 -24.36 21.93
N LEU A 409 -6.24 -24.82 23.19
CA LEU A 409 -5.13 -24.60 24.12
C LEU A 409 -3.89 -25.42 23.76
N ASP A 410 -4.07 -26.61 23.19
CA ASP A 410 -2.97 -27.51 22.83
C ASP A 410 -2.04 -26.88 21.80
N GLU A 411 -2.59 -26.13 20.85
CA GLU A 411 -1.80 -25.34 19.88
C GLU A 411 -0.89 -24.32 20.58
N ILE A 412 -1.42 -23.59 21.57
CA ILE A 412 -0.64 -22.60 22.33
C ILE A 412 0.48 -23.30 23.13
N ILE A 413 0.15 -24.38 23.82
CA ILE A 413 1.09 -25.14 24.65
C ILE A 413 2.22 -25.70 23.79
N HIS A 414 1.88 -26.26 22.61
CA HIS A 414 2.86 -26.78 21.67
C HIS A 414 3.92 -25.72 21.29
N ILE A 415 3.49 -24.52 20.92
CA ILE A 415 4.42 -23.45 20.52
C ILE A 415 5.25 -22.95 21.70
N ARG A 416 4.64 -22.80 22.88
CA ARG A 416 5.40 -22.40 24.08
C ARG A 416 6.50 -23.41 24.40
N SER A 417 6.19 -24.70 24.38
CA SER A 417 7.18 -25.77 24.57
C SER A 417 8.26 -25.77 23.47
N ALA A 418 7.90 -25.45 22.23
CA ALA A 418 8.89 -25.31 21.16
C ALA A 418 9.85 -24.13 21.38
N LEU A 419 9.32 -22.98 21.76
CA LEU A 419 10.14 -21.81 22.13
C LEU A 419 11.08 -22.11 23.31
N GLU A 420 10.58 -22.74 24.38
CA GLU A 420 11.39 -23.12 25.55
C GLU A 420 12.55 -24.07 25.17
N ARG A 421 12.28 -25.04 24.28
CA ARG A 421 13.29 -25.97 23.76
C ARG A 421 14.40 -25.25 22.98
N HIS A 422 14.01 -24.28 22.14
CA HIS A 422 14.95 -23.49 21.35
C HIS A 422 15.79 -22.55 22.20
N VAL A 423 15.19 -21.92 23.22
CA VAL A 423 15.93 -21.14 24.22
C VAL A 423 17.03 -22.00 24.86
N GLY A 424 16.69 -23.20 25.35
CA GLY A 424 17.68 -24.11 25.96
C GLY A 424 18.79 -24.54 25.00
N THR A 425 18.48 -24.72 23.72
CA THR A 425 19.45 -25.11 22.68
C THR A 425 20.40 -23.95 22.32
N LEU A 426 19.88 -22.73 22.25
CA LEU A 426 20.68 -21.52 22.00
C LEU A 426 21.58 -21.19 23.19
N GLU A 427 21.07 -21.30 24.42
CA GLU A 427 21.86 -21.12 25.64
C GLU A 427 23.00 -22.15 25.73
N ALA A 428 22.73 -23.42 25.42
CA ALA A 428 23.74 -24.47 25.36
C ALA A 428 24.81 -24.19 24.28
N SER A 429 24.44 -23.46 23.22
CA SER A 429 25.35 -23.02 22.15
C SER A 429 26.06 -21.70 22.46
N GLY A 430 25.87 -21.14 23.66
CA GLY A 430 26.51 -19.90 24.12
C GLY A 430 25.84 -18.60 23.64
N ILE A 431 24.63 -18.68 23.07
CA ILE A 431 23.86 -17.53 22.62
C ILE A 431 22.86 -17.16 23.71
N SER A 432 23.06 -16.01 24.36
CA SER A 432 22.10 -15.49 25.34
C SER A 432 20.82 -15.03 24.63
N CYS A 433 19.69 -15.60 25.02
CA CYS A 433 18.38 -15.22 24.54
C CYS A 433 17.38 -15.23 25.70
N SER A 434 16.32 -14.44 25.60
CA SER A 434 15.23 -14.40 26.57
C SER A 434 13.96 -14.91 25.90
N MET A 435 13.07 -15.51 26.71
CA MET A 435 11.74 -15.90 26.24
C MET A 435 10.91 -14.64 25.97
N PRO A 436 10.48 -14.38 24.72
CA PRO A 436 9.60 -13.26 24.43
C PRO A 436 8.19 -13.54 24.98
N PRO A 437 7.39 -12.49 25.29
CA PRO A 437 5.98 -12.67 25.58
C PRO A 437 5.25 -13.34 24.41
N VAL A 438 4.38 -14.30 24.72
CA VAL A 438 3.61 -15.06 23.74
C VAL A 438 2.13 -14.71 23.87
N GLY A 439 1.56 -14.20 22.78
CA GLY A 439 0.15 -13.87 22.67
C GLY A 439 -0.59 -14.71 21.65
N ALA A 440 -1.91 -14.76 21.77
CA ALA A 440 -2.79 -15.46 20.83
C ALA A 440 -3.67 -14.48 20.05
N MET A 441 -3.78 -14.68 18.74
CA MET A 441 -4.74 -13.98 17.91
C MET A 441 -6.12 -14.64 18.07
N ILE A 442 -7.10 -13.88 18.55
CA ILE A 442 -8.48 -14.32 18.71
C ILE A 442 -9.24 -13.94 17.45
N GLU A 443 -9.30 -14.89 16.53
CA GLU A 443 -9.92 -14.72 15.22
C GLU A 443 -10.85 -15.88 14.80
N ILE A 444 -10.92 -16.93 15.62
CA ILE A 444 -11.80 -18.08 15.39
C ILE A 444 -12.88 -18.10 16.48
N PRO A 445 -14.17 -18.30 16.14
CA PRO A 445 -15.26 -18.35 17.14
C PRO A 445 -15.02 -19.39 18.24
N ALA A 446 -14.36 -20.51 17.93
CA ALA A 446 -13.96 -21.51 18.92
C ALA A 446 -13.06 -20.91 20.02
N ALA A 447 -12.08 -20.08 19.67
CA ALA A 447 -11.21 -19.40 20.63
C ALA A 447 -11.99 -18.39 21.51
N VAL A 448 -13.06 -17.80 20.99
CA VAL A 448 -13.94 -16.91 21.77
C VAL A 448 -14.67 -17.68 22.86
N LEU A 449 -15.08 -18.92 22.59
CA LEU A 449 -15.78 -19.77 23.57
C LEU A 449 -14.87 -20.23 24.71
N ILE A 450 -13.56 -20.38 24.46
CA ILE A 450 -12.55 -20.82 25.44
C ILE A 450 -11.62 -19.67 25.86
N ILE A 451 -12.08 -18.42 25.72
CA ILE A 451 -11.24 -17.24 25.94
C ILE A 451 -10.76 -17.12 27.39
N GLU A 452 -11.53 -17.64 28.35
CA GLU A 452 -11.16 -17.65 29.76
C GLU A 452 -9.94 -18.54 30.02
N GLU A 453 -9.87 -19.70 29.38
CA GLU A 453 -8.75 -20.61 29.45
C GLU A 453 -7.53 -20.05 28.70
N ILE A 454 -7.73 -19.49 27.51
CA ILE A 454 -6.65 -18.89 26.71
C ILE A 454 -5.97 -17.75 27.47
N THR A 455 -6.75 -16.82 28.03
CA THR A 455 -6.21 -15.62 28.73
C THR A 455 -5.44 -15.94 30.01
N ARG A 456 -5.49 -17.18 30.51
CA ARG A 456 -4.68 -17.63 31.66
C ARG A 456 -3.32 -18.20 31.26
N VAL A 457 -3.13 -18.57 29.98
CA VAL A 457 -1.92 -19.24 29.50
C VAL A 457 -1.08 -18.38 28.54
N VAL A 458 -1.62 -17.25 28.06
CA VAL A 458 -0.93 -16.29 27.20
C VAL A 458 -0.64 -14.99 27.94
N ASP A 459 0.40 -14.27 27.50
CA ASP A 459 0.81 -13.00 28.09
C ASP A 459 -0.06 -11.83 27.60
N PHE A 460 -0.60 -11.94 26.39
CA PHE A 460 -1.52 -10.97 25.78
C PHE A 460 -2.39 -11.65 24.70
N ILE A 461 -3.45 -10.97 24.27
CA ILE A 461 -4.27 -11.37 23.13
C ILE A 461 -4.39 -10.23 22.12
N SER A 462 -4.56 -10.59 20.85
CA SER A 462 -4.88 -9.63 19.78
C SER A 462 -6.13 -10.09 19.04
N ILE A 463 -7.11 -9.21 18.84
CA ILE A 463 -8.37 -9.57 18.20
C ILE A 463 -8.28 -9.28 16.70
N GLY A 464 -8.38 -10.35 15.89
CA GLY A 464 -8.45 -10.30 14.44
C GLY A 464 -9.90 -10.20 13.96
N THR A 465 -10.47 -9.00 13.89
CA THR A 465 -11.91 -8.83 13.56
C THR A 465 -12.29 -9.26 12.16
N ASN A 466 -11.34 -9.24 11.22
CA ASN A 466 -11.59 -9.59 9.83
C ASN A 466 -11.95 -11.08 9.71
N ASP A 467 -11.03 -11.94 10.17
CA ASP A 467 -11.22 -13.38 10.15
C ASP A 467 -12.30 -13.81 11.17
N LEU A 468 -12.39 -13.16 12.34
CA LEU A 468 -13.48 -13.42 13.29
C LEU A 468 -14.86 -13.16 12.69
N THR A 469 -15.03 -12.06 11.94
CA THR A 469 -16.31 -11.75 11.25
C THR A 469 -16.59 -12.79 10.17
N GLN A 470 -15.58 -13.13 9.37
CA GLN A 470 -15.69 -14.12 8.31
C GLN A 470 -16.15 -15.48 8.84
N TYR A 471 -15.53 -16.00 9.90
CA TYR A 471 -15.89 -17.31 10.46
C TYR A 471 -17.17 -17.28 11.31
N THR A 472 -17.47 -16.17 11.99
CA THR A 472 -18.71 -16.03 12.76
C THR A 472 -19.93 -15.99 11.83
N LEU A 473 -19.84 -15.24 10.73
CA LEU A 473 -20.95 -15.07 9.80
C LEU A 473 -20.95 -16.11 8.67
N ALA A 474 -19.88 -16.90 8.55
CA ALA A 474 -19.62 -17.82 7.44
C ALA A 474 -19.66 -17.10 6.08
N VAL A 475 -19.03 -15.93 6.00
CA VAL A 475 -19.00 -15.07 4.80
C VAL A 475 -17.55 -14.79 4.42
N ASP A 476 -17.15 -15.25 3.24
CA ASP A 476 -15.85 -14.87 2.66
C ASP A 476 -15.91 -13.43 2.13
N ARG A 477 -15.09 -12.56 2.71
CA ARG A 477 -15.03 -11.14 2.31
C ARG A 477 -14.51 -10.92 0.89
N ASN A 478 -13.81 -11.89 0.30
CA ASN A 478 -13.32 -11.83 -1.07
C ASN A 478 -14.36 -12.34 -2.08
N ASN A 479 -15.51 -12.84 -1.62
CA ASN A 479 -16.58 -13.34 -2.48
C ASN A 479 -17.61 -12.25 -2.74
N GLU A 480 -17.57 -11.67 -3.94
CA GLU A 480 -18.45 -10.57 -4.39
C GLU A 480 -19.95 -10.88 -4.22
N ILE A 481 -20.37 -12.15 -4.26
CA ILE A 481 -21.78 -12.54 -4.16
C ILE A 481 -22.33 -12.33 -2.75
N VAL A 482 -21.50 -12.53 -1.72
CA VAL A 482 -21.91 -12.53 -0.31
C VAL A 482 -21.26 -11.41 0.51
N GLN A 483 -20.45 -10.57 -0.13
CA GLN A 483 -19.72 -9.48 0.53
C GLN A 483 -20.65 -8.54 1.32
N ASP A 484 -21.88 -8.31 0.85
CA ASP A 484 -22.89 -7.48 1.54
C ASP A 484 -23.29 -8.04 2.92
N LEU A 485 -23.09 -9.34 3.15
CA LEU A 485 -23.37 -10.00 4.44
C LEU A 485 -22.21 -9.85 5.43
N PHE A 486 -21.04 -9.38 4.98
CA PHE A 486 -19.89 -9.15 5.84
C PHE A 486 -20.10 -7.86 6.65
N ASP A 487 -20.65 -7.99 7.86
CA ASP A 487 -20.92 -6.85 8.73
C ASP A 487 -20.22 -6.95 10.09
N LYS A 488 -19.19 -6.12 10.28
CA LYS A 488 -18.43 -6.02 11.54
C LYS A 488 -19.27 -5.49 12.73
N PHE A 489 -20.42 -4.85 12.47
CA PHE A 489 -21.35 -4.41 13.52
C PHE A 489 -22.50 -5.40 13.76
N HIS A 490 -22.42 -6.62 13.22
CA HIS A 490 -23.39 -7.66 13.51
C HIS A 490 -23.49 -7.92 15.03
N PRO A 491 -24.70 -8.13 15.61
CA PRO A 491 -24.86 -8.34 17.05
C PRO A 491 -24.00 -9.46 17.64
N ALA A 492 -23.75 -10.53 16.87
CA ALA A 492 -22.85 -11.60 17.28
C ALA A 492 -21.40 -11.10 17.44
N MET A 493 -20.92 -10.23 16.55
CA MET A 493 -19.59 -9.62 16.65
C MET A 493 -19.48 -8.70 17.85
N ILE A 494 -20.47 -7.82 18.06
CA ILE A 494 -20.54 -6.92 19.22
C ILE A 494 -20.48 -7.70 20.53
N ARG A 495 -21.25 -8.79 20.66
CA ARG A 495 -21.25 -9.65 21.85
C ARG A 495 -19.92 -10.38 22.04
N GLN A 496 -19.35 -10.93 20.98
CA GLN A 496 -18.04 -11.61 21.06
C GLN A 496 -16.94 -10.64 21.48
N LEU A 497 -16.87 -9.45 20.89
CA LEU A 497 -15.89 -8.42 21.27
C LEU A 497 -16.01 -8.04 22.74
N HIS A 498 -17.22 -7.78 23.21
CA HIS A 498 -17.46 -7.50 24.61
C HIS A 498 -17.00 -8.64 25.52
N THR A 499 -17.34 -9.90 25.18
CA THR A 499 -16.92 -11.08 25.97
C THR A 499 -15.40 -11.22 26.00
N ILE A 500 -14.71 -11.07 24.87
CA ILE A 500 -13.26 -11.20 24.78
C ILE A 500 -12.58 -10.12 25.63
N ILE A 501 -12.94 -8.86 25.42
CA ILE A 501 -12.31 -7.71 26.09
C ILE A 501 -12.59 -7.76 27.60
N SER A 502 -13.84 -8.01 28.01
CA SER A 502 -14.20 -8.09 29.43
C SER A 502 -13.51 -9.25 30.15
N THR A 503 -13.37 -10.41 29.50
CA THR A 503 -12.70 -11.58 30.08
C THR A 503 -11.19 -11.36 30.18
N ALA A 504 -10.55 -10.79 29.16
CA ALA A 504 -9.14 -10.45 29.19
C ALA A 504 -8.82 -9.45 30.32
N ASN A 505 -9.62 -8.37 30.42
CA ASN A 505 -9.49 -7.38 31.49
C ASN A 505 -9.69 -8.01 32.89
N ARG A 506 -10.67 -8.91 33.05
CA ARG A 506 -10.90 -9.63 34.32
C ARG A 506 -9.72 -10.50 34.72
N ASN A 507 -9.05 -11.10 33.76
CA ASN A 507 -7.87 -11.95 33.98
C ASN A 507 -6.55 -11.16 34.00
N ASN A 508 -6.59 -9.82 33.90
CA ASN A 508 -5.42 -8.94 33.76
C ASN A 508 -4.52 -9.31 32.56
N CYS A 509 -5.10 -9.91 31.51
CA CYS A 509 -4.42 -10.20 30.26
C CYS A 509 -4.54 -8.99 29.34
N LYS A 510 -3.44 -8.54 28.73
CA LYS A 510 -3.46 -7.41 27.80
C LYS A 510 -4.27 -7.77 26.55
N VAL A 511 -5.06 -6.83 26.06
CA VAL A 511 -5.91 -7.02 24.88
C VAL A 511 -5.72 -5.88 23.90
N THR A 512 -5.36 -6.26 22.67
CA THR A 512 -5.17 -5.37 21.53
C THR A 512 -6.15 -5.75 20.43
N LEU A 513 -6.52 -4.79 19.57
CA LEU A 513 -7.37 -5.03 18.39
C LEU A 513 -6.58 -4.69 17.13
N CYS A 514 -6.36 -5.67 16.25
CA CYS A 514 -5.55 -5.49 15.03
C CYS A 514 -6.34 -5.53 13.72
N GLY A 515 -7.62 -5.89 13.75
CA GLY A 515 -8.48 -5.93 12.56
C GLY A 515 -9.12 -4.57 12.22
N ASP A 516 -9.75 -4.48 11.05
CA ASP A 516 -10.20 -3.22 10.42
C ASP A 516 -11.20 -2.43 11.27
N MET A 517 -11.91 -3.11 12.18
CA MET A 517 -12.81 -2.45 13.14
C MET A 517 -12.06 -1.53 14.11
N GLY A 518 -10.79 -1.79 14.42
CA GLY A 518 -9.97 -0.91 15.26
C GLY A 518 -9.63 0.40 14.58
N SER A 519 -9.51 0.40 13.25
CA SER A 519 -9.33 1.60 12.44
C SER A 519 -10.61 2.40 12.24
N ASP A 520 -11.79 1.86 12.61
CA ASP A 520 -13.07 2.51 12.33
C ASP A 520 -13.45 3.56 13.39
N PRO A 521 -13.54 4.86 13.02
CA PRO A 521 -14.04 5.93 13.87
C PRO A 521 -15.35 5.61 14.59
N LEU A 522 -16.29 4.94 13.91
CA LEU A 522 -17.62 4.62 14.42
C LEU A 522 -17.58 3.56 15.54
N ALA A 523 -16.61 2.64 15.48
CA ALA A 523 -16.45 1.58 16.46
C ALA A 523 -15.70 2.04 17.72
N LEU A 524 -14.86 3.08 17.63
CA LEU A 524 -14.00 3.53 18.73
C LEU A 524 -14.76 3.75 20.06
N PRO A 525 -15.90 4.47 20.12
CA PRO A 525 -16.63 4.66 21.38
C PRO A 525 -17.10 3.34 22.00
N PHE A 526 -17.60 2.42 21.18
CA PHE A 526 -18.03 1.09 21.62
C PHE A 526 -16.86 0.28 22.20
N LEU A 527 -15.73 0.23 21.49
CA LEU A 527 -14.55 -0.52 21.90
C LEU A 527 -13.96 0.01 23.22
N LEU A 528 -13.92 1.34 23.39
CA LEU A 528 -13.54 1.97 24.65
C LEU A 528 -14.50 1.59 25.79
N GLY A 529 -15.79 1.55 25.50
CA GLY A 529 -16.85 1.15 26.43
C GLY A 529 -16.74 -0.30 26.88
N CYS A 530 -16.34 -1.21 25.98
CA CYS A 530 -16.03 -2.60 26.32
C CYS A 530 -14.79 -2.74 27.22
N GLY A 531 -13.95 -1.69 27.30
CA GLY A 531 -12.74 -1.69 28.11
C GLY A 531 -11.43 -1.85 27.31
N LEU A 532 -11.46 -1.74 25.97
CA LEU A 532 -10.25 -1.80 25.17
C LEU A 532 -9.42 -0.51 25.34
N ARG A 533 -8.09 -0.65 25.47
CA ARG A 533 -7.16 0.48 25.64
C ARG A 533 -6.00 0.46 24.66
N GLU A 534 -5.67 -0.70 24.08
CA GLU A 534 -4.60 -0.88 23.12
C GLU A 534 -5.18 -1.17 21.73
N PHE A 535 -4.74 -0.42 20.73
CA PHE A 535 -5.21 -0.51 19.35
C PHE A 535 -4.02 -0.71 18.42
N SER A 536 -4.10 -1.66 17.50
CA SER A 536 -3.13 -1.82 16.42
C SER A 536 -3.83 -1.59 15.08
N VAL A 537 -3.53 -0.47 14.43
CA VAL A 537 -4.36 0.03 13.32
C VAL A 537 -3.48 0.45 12.14
N VAL A 538 -4.12 0.80 11.03
CA VAL A 538 -3.40 1.38 9.90
C VAL A 538 -2.81 2.73 10.32
N SER A 539 -1.51 2.93 10.05
CA SER A 539 -0.75 4.13 10.45
C SER A 539 -1.47 5.45 10.14
N ALA A 540 -2.13 5.55 8.98
CA ALA A 540 -2.83 6.75 8.56
C ALA A 540 -4.05 7.11 9.42
N ASP A 541 -4.67 6.13 10.10
CA ASP A 541 -5.87 6.36 10.90
C ASP A 541 -5.57 6.74 12.36
N ILE A 542 -4.34 6.47 12.85
CA ILE A 542 -3.92 6.73 14.24
C ILE A 542 -4.23 8.18 14.67
N PRO A 543 -3.84 9.23 13.91
CA PRO A 543 -4.05 10.60 14.35
C PRO A 543 -5.53 10.97 14.49
N ARG A 544 -6.36 10.47 13.57
CA ARG A 544 -7.81 10.68 13.61
C ARG A 544 -8.41 10.02 14.85
N LEU A 545 -8.04 8.78 15.13
CA LEU A 545 -8.53 8.04 16.30
C LEU A 545 -8.07 8.68 17.62
N LYS A 546 -6.82 9.12 17.71
CA LYS A 546 -6.30 9.87 18.87
C LYS A 546 -7.11 11.15 19.10
N THR A 547 -7.45 11.87 18.04
CA THR A 547 -8.24 13.10 18.11
C THR A 547 -9.63 12.82 18.66
N MET A 548 -10.30 11.81 18.10
CA MET A 548 -11.63 11.40 18.54
C MET A 548 -11.65 10.94 19.99
N ALA A 549 -10.63 10.18 20.42
CA ALA A 549 -10.53 9.69 21.79
C ALA A 549 -10.57 10.81 22.83
N ARG A 550 -9.98 11.99 22.54
CA ARG A 550 -9.95 13.16 23.45
C ARG A 550 -11.32 13.72 23.79
N PHE A 551 -12.32 13.51 22.94
CA PHE A 551 -13.70 13.96 23.19
C PHE A 551 -14.52 12.93 23.96
N LEU A 552 -14.06 11.68 24.04
CA LEU A 552 -14.77 10.56 24.63
C LEU A 552 -14.46 10.41 26.13
N SER A 553 -15.46 10.04 26.91
CA SER A 553 -15.30 9.63 28.31
C SER A 553 -15.61 8.14 28.45
N ILE A 554 -14.90 7.44 29.35
CA ILE A 554 -15.09 6.01 29.54
C ILE A 554 -16.51 5.69 30.05
N GLU A 555 -17.07 6.53 30.91
CA GLU A 555 -18.41 6.32 31.49
C GLU A 555 -19.50 6.34 30.42
N THR A 556 -19.55 7.40 29.61
CA THR A 556 -20.51 7.52 28.50
C THR A 556 -20.33 6.42 27.45
N SER A 557 -19.09 6.02 27.18
CA SER A 557 -18.79 4.93 26.25
C SER A 557 -19.25 3.58 26.78
N ARG A 558 -19.18 3.36 28.10
CA ARG A 558 -19.65 2.12 28.75
C ARG A 558 -21.17 1.99 28.64
N GLU A 559 -21.91 3.07 28.90
CA GLU A 559 -23.37 3.10 28.71
C GLU A 559 -23.75 2.78 27.25
N LEU A 560 -23.05 3.38 26.29
CA LEU A 560 -23.23 3.10 24.87
C LEU A 560 -22.99 1.61 24.53
N ALA A 561 -21.95 1.01 25.10
CA ALA A 561 -21.64 -0.40 24.87
C ALA A 561 -22.74 -1.32 25.43
N GLU A 562 -23.25 -1.02 26.64
CA GLU A 562 -24.38 -1.75 27.25
C GLU A 562 -25.65 -1.65 26.40
N GLU A 563 -25.95 -0.47 25.85
CA GLU A 563 -27.07 -0.30 24.92
C GLU A 563 -26.89 -1.10 23.62
N CYS A 564 -25.69 -1.08 23.04
CA CYS A 564 -25.40 -1.81 21.80
C CYS A 564 -25.55 -3.33 21.96
N LEU A 565 -25.25 -3.88 23.14
CA LEU A 565 -25.43 -5.31 23.44
C LEU A 565 -26.90 -5.75 23.45
N GLY A 566 -27.80 -4.83 23.78
CA GLY A 566 -29.25 -5.05 23.78
C GLY A 566 -29.91 -5.00 22.41
N LEU A 567 -29.20 -4.55 21.37
CA LEU A 567 -29.73 -4.43 20.02
C LEU A 567 -29.64 -5.75 19.24
N ASP A 568 -30.59 -5.95 18.32
CA ASP A 568 -30.81 -7.18 17.56
C ASP A 568 -30.40 -7.07 16.08
N SER A 569 -29.98 -5.89 15.62
CA SER A 569 -29.68 -5.62 14.21
C SER A 569 -28.48 -4.67 14.07
N ALA A 570 -27.63 -4.95 13.08
CA ALA A 570 -26.46 -4.14 12.76
C ALA A 570 -26.83 -2.69 12.40
N ASP A 571 -27.96 -2.47 11.71
CA ASP A 571 -28.42 -1.11 11.36
C ASP A 571 -28.81 -0.30 12.59
N LYS A 572 -29.48 -0.93 13.56
CA LYS A 572 -29.81 -0.27 14.83
C LYS A 572 -28.54 0.09 15.59
N ILE A 573 -27.55 -0.80 15.62
CA ILE A 573 -26.24 -0.57 16.26
C ILE A 573 -25.54 0.60 15.58
N LYS A 574 -25.36 0.57 14.25
CA LYS A 574 -24.74 1.67 13.48
C LYS A 574 -25.46 2.99 13.70
N LYS A 575 -26.80 3.01 13.68
CA LYS A 575 -27.59 4.23 13.93
C LYS A 575 -27.33 4.79 15.33
N ARG A 576 -27.28 3.93 16.35
CA ARG A 576 -27.01 4.35 17.72
C ARG A 576 -25.59 4.90 17.91
N LEU A 577 -24.60 4.27 17.27
CA LEU A 577 -23.21 4.74 17.27
C LEU A 577 -23.08 6.10 16.58
N LYS A 578 -23.76 6.29 15.43
CA LYS A 578 -23.79 7.59 14.71
C LYS A 578 -24.42 8.68 15.57
N GLN A 579 -25.56 8.40 16.19
CA GLN A 579 -26.22 9.35 17.11
C GLN A 579 -25.30 9.76 18.28
N PHE A 580 -24.53 8.81 18.81
CA PHE A 580 -23.58 9.10 19.88
C PHE A 580 -22.44 10.01 19.40
N GLN A 581 -21.89 9.75 18.21
CA GLN A 581 -20.85 10.60 17.63
C GLN A 581 -21.35 12.04 17.43
N THR A 582 -22.52 12.23 16.83
CA THR A 582 -23.09 13.58 16.60
C THR A 582 -23.32 14.35 17.90
N LEU A 583 -23.65 13.66 19.00
CA LEU A 583 -23.93 14.30 20.29
C LEU A 583 -22.66 14.71 21.06
N HIS A 584 -21.58 13.94 20.92
CA HIS A 584 -20.39 14.08 21.76
C HIS A 584 -19.14 14.54 21.01
N MET A 585 -19.19 14.64 19.68
CA MET A 585 -18.09 15.10 18.85
C MET A 585 -18.54 16.31 18.00
N PRO A 586 -17.75 17.39 17.94
CA PRO A 586 -17.98 18.43 16.93
C PRO A 586 -17.80 17.83 15.52
N ASP A 587 -18.56 18.32 14.55
CA ASP A 587 -18.56 17.86 13.15
C ASP A 587 -17.12 17.74 12.63
N THR A 588 -16.61 16.52 12.60
CA THR A 588 -15.27 16.16 12.11
C THR A 588 -15.37 15.22 10.91
N THR A 589 -16.55 15.17 10.29
CA THR A 589 -16.79 14.49 9.02
C THR A 589 -17.55 15.43 8.09
N PRO A 590 -16.97 15.79 6.93
CA PRO A 590 -17.79 16.15 5.78
C PRO A 590 -18.66 14.94 5.46
N GLU A 591 -19.95 15.16 5.26
CA GLU A 591 -20.85 14.16 4.70
C GLU A 591 -20.25 13.60 3.41
N ALA A 592 -20.18 12.26 3.31
CA ALA A 592 -19.78 11.54 2.11
C ALA A 592 -20.97 11.36 1.16
#